data_AF-A0A4Z0EMU3-F1
#
_entry.id   AF-A0A4Z0EMU3-F1
#
_cell.length_a   1.000
_cell.length_b   1.000
_cell.length_c   1.000
_cell.angle_alpha   90.00
_cell.angle_beta   90.00
_cell.angle_gamma   90.00
#
_symmetry.space_group_name_H-M   'P 1'
#
loop_
_entity.id
_entity.type
_entity.pdbx_description
1 polymer ?
#
loop_
_entity_poly.entity_id
_entity_poly.type
_entity_poly.pdbx_seq_one_letter_code
_entity_poly.pdbx_strand_id
1 'polypeptide(L)'
;MDDKHKAAYRSIVYQFLLDIRNVPLPLTDDEQAVRIGRFVGPVAYQLHNLALASVNDFTAFDETAFWAGINEFNQRNPNMQLSHYRKTFELALFMS
;
A
#
# COMPACT_ATOMS: atom_id res chain seq x y z
N MET A 1 6.89 16.12 -8.59
CA MET A 1 6.37 15.99 -7.22
C MET A 1 7.28 16.75 -6.27
N ASP A 2 6.74 17.47 -5.28
CA ASP A 2 7.54 18.19 -4.28
C ASP A 2 8.02 17.26 -3.14
N ASP A 3 8.96 17.74 -2.33
CA ASP A 3 9.61 16.93 -1.30
C ASP A 3 8.68 16.50 -0.16
N LYS A 4 7.64 17.30 0.14
CA LYS A 4 6.64 16.96 1.17
C LYS A 4 5.78 15.77 0.71
N HIS A 5 5.33 15.79 -0.55
CA HIS A 5 4.59 14.67 -1.14
C HIS A 5 5.46 13.42 -1.22
N LYS A 6 6.71 13.55 -1.66
CA LYS A 6 7.66 12.41 -1.69
C LYS A 6 7.87 11.81 -0.30
N ALA A 7 8.02 12.65 0.73
CA ALA A 7 8.15 12.21 2.12
C ALA A 7 6.87 11.50 2.60
N ALA A 8 5.69 12.04 2.30
CA ALA A 8 4.42 11.41 2.63
C ALA A 8 4.26 10.03 1.98
N TYR A 9 4.63 9.88 0.70
CA TYR A 9 4.62 8.57 0.03
C TYR A 9 5.59 7.56 0.65
N ARG A 10 6.80 8.00 1.02
CA ARG A 10 7.77 7.16 1.73
C ARG A 10 7.21 6.64 3.07
N SER A 11 6.41 7.44 3.77
CA SER A 11 5.71 7.00 4.99
C SER A 11 4.69 5.89 4.73
N ILE A 12 4.01 5.89 3.57
CA ILE A 12 3.09 4.81 3.20
C ILE A 12 3.85 3.51 2.90
N VAL A 13 5.04 3.57 2.29
CA VAL A 13 5.89 2.37 2.05
C VAL A 13 6.13 1.60 3.35
N TYR A 14 6.39 2.31 4.44
CA TYR A 14 6.55 1.69 5.76
C TYR A 14 5.26 1.00 6.23
N GLN A 15 4.10 1.61 5.99
CA GLN A 15 2.81 1.02 6.38
C GLN A 15 2.50 -0.26 5.59
N PHE A 16 2.82 -0.30 4.30
CA PHE A 16 2.70 -1.52 3.49
C PHE A 16 3.51 -2.69 4.09
N LEU A 17 4.74 -2.43 4.55
CA LEU A 17 5.58 -3.46 5.18
C LEU A 17 4.98 -3.97 6.49
N LEU A 18 4.40 -3.08 7.30
CA LEU A 18 3.73 -3.48 8.53
C LEU A 18 2.52 -4.40 8.26
N ASP A 19 1.73 -4.09 7.23
CA ASP A 19 0.56 -4.89 6.90
C ASP A 19 0.94 -6.31 6.41
N ILE A 20 2.02 -6.43 5.63
CA ILE A 20 2.56 -7.74 5.22
C ILE A 20 3.15 -8.50 6.41
N ARG A 21 3.91 -7.81 7.28
CA ARG A 21 4.53 -8.42 8.46
C ARG A 21 3.51 -9.01 9.43
N ASN A 22 2.34 -8.38 9.56
CA ASN A 22 1.29 -8.79 10.49
C ASN A 22 0.39 -9.92 9.96
N VAL A 23 0.70 -10.47 8.78
CA VAL A 23 0.02 -11.66 8.27
C VAL A 23 0.29 -12.84 9.21
N PRO A 24 -0.75 -13.51 9.75
CA PRO A 24 -0.57 -14.61 10.68
C PRO A 24 0.08 -15.80 9.96
N LEU A 25 1.15 -16.33 10.54
CA LEU A 25 1.84 -17.54 10.10
C LEU A 25 2.01 -18.49 11.30
N PRO A 26 1.92 -19.82 11.11
CA PRO A 26 1.71 -20.53 9.85
C PRO A 26 0.26 -20.49 9.36
N LEU A 27 0.07 -20.61 8.04
CA LEU A 27 -1.25 -20.77 7.42
C LEU A 27 -1.60 -22.25 7.40
N THR A 28 -2.34 -22.73 8.41
CA THR A 28 -2.67 -24.15 8.57
C THR A 28 -4.02 -24.54 7.96
N ASP A 29 -4.78 -23.55 7.50
CA ASP A 29 -6.10 -23.72 6.86
C ASP A 29 -6.03 -23.17 5.43
N ASP A 30 -6.37 -24.03 4.45
CA ASP A 30 -6.30 -23.70 3.02
C ASP A 30 -7.24 -22.53 2.66
N GLU A 31 -8.42 -22.44 3.28
CA GLU A 31 -9.34 -21.33 3.02
C GLU A 31 -8.78 -20.00 3.54
N GLN A 32 -8.21 -20.00 4.74
CA GLN A 32 -7.49 -18.86 5.29
C GLN A 32 -6.28 -18.50 4.42
N ALA A 33 -5.52 -19.48 3.93
CA ALA A 33 -4.37 -19.26 3.08
C ALA A 33 -4.74 -18.61 1.75
N VAL A 34 -5.80 -19.08 1.09
CA VAL A 34 -6.32 -18.48 -0.15
C VAL A 34 -6.82 -17.05 0.10
N ARG A 35 -7.56 -16.81 1.19
CA ARG A 35 -8.04 -15.48 1.56
C ARG A 35 -6.88 -14.51 1.79
N ILE A 36 -5.86 -14.94 2.52
CA ILE A 36 -4.66 -14.15 2.79
C ILE A 36 -3.87 -13.92 1.51
N GLY A 37 -3.69 -14.92 0.64
CA GLY A 37 -3.00 -14.75 -0.64
C GLY A 37 -3.69 -13.72 -1.55
N ARG A 38 -5.03 -13.72 -1.59
CA ARG A 38 -5.83 -12.71 -2.32
C ARG A 38 -5.65 -11.29 -1.80
N PHE A 39 -5.27 -11.13 -0.53
CA PHE A 39 -4.95 -9.84 0.07
C PHE A 39 -3.47 -9.46 -0.11
N VAL A 40 -2.57 -10.33 0.32
CA VAL A 40 -1.12 -10.05 0.37
C VAL A 40 -0.54 -9.85 -1.03
N GLY A 41 -1.00 -10.59 -2.04
CA GLY A 41 -0.50 -10.45 -3.41
C GLY A 41 -0.67 -9.03 -3.96
N PRO A 42 -1.90 -8.50 -4.06
CA PRO A 42 -2.12 -7.13 -4.50
C PRO A 42 -1.46 -6.06 -3.61
N VAL A 43 -1.45 -6.25 -2.29
CA VAL A 43 -0.78 -5.33 -1.35
C VAL A 43 0.74 -5.30 -1.62
N ALA A 44 1.37 -6.46 -1.81
CA ALA A 44 2.79 -6.56 -2.15
C ALA A 44 3.11 -5.96 -3.52
N TYR A 45 2.19 -6.08 -4.49
CA TYR A 45 2.34 -5.43 -5.81
C TYR A 45 2.34 -3.90 -5.69
N GLN A 46 1.39 -3.34 -4.94
CA GLN A 46 1.33 -1.89 -4.69
C GLN A 46 2.55 -1.40 -3.90
N LEU A 47 2.99 -2.17 -2.90
CA LEU A 47 4.24 -1.92 -2.17
C LEU A 47 5.45 -1.87 -3.11
N HIS A 48 5.60 -2.88 -3.97
CA HIS A 48 6.72 -2.96 -4.91
C HIS A 48 6.79 -1.73 -5.81
N ASN A 49 5.67 -1.33 -6.41
CA ASN A 49 5.60 -0.17 -7.31
C ASN A 49 5.93 1.13 -6.57
N LEU A 50 5.40 1.31 -5.36
CA LEU A 50 5.67 2.51 -4.58
C LEU A 50 7.12 2.57 -4.08
N ALA A 51 7.69 1.43 -3.68
CA ALA A 51 9.10 1.34 -3.30
C ALA A 51 10.01 1.64 -4.49
N LEU A 52 9.70 1.11 -5.68
CA LEU A 52 10.43 1.42 -6.91
C LEU A 52 10.34 2.91 -7.26
N ALA A 53 9.15 3.51 -7.14
CA ALA A 53 8.98 4.95 -7.32
C ALA A 53 9.84 5.74 -6.33
N SER A 54 9.87 5.35 -5.06
CA SER A 54 10.69 6.00 -4.03
C SER A 54 12.20 5.97 -4.34
N VAL A 55 12.72 4.82 -4.80
CA VAL A 55 14.14 4.66 -5.20
C VAL A 55 14.49 5.56 -6.40
N ASN A 56 13.54 5.75 -7.32
CA ASN A 56 13.71 6.63 -8.49
C ASN A 56 13.31 8.09 -8.22
N ASP A 57 13.23 8.49 -6.95
CA ASP A 57 12.82 9.82 -6.48
C ASP A 57 11.48 10.31 -7.10
N PHE A 58 10.57 9.37 -7.31
CA PHE A 58 9.25 9.56 -7.91
C PHE A 58 9.29 10.12 -9.34
N THR A 59 10.39 9.91 -10.05
CA THR A 59 10.48 10.23 -11.48
C THR A 59 9.43 9.45 -12.26
N ALA A 60 8.58 10.15 -13.01
CA ALA A 60 7.46 9.59 -13.77
C ALA A 60 6.43 8.80 -12.92
N PHE A 61 6.40 8.99 -11.60
CA PHE A 61 5.38 8.38 -10.75
C PHE A 61 3.99 8.98 -11.05
N ASP A 62 3.04 8.12 -11.43
CA ASP A 62 1.65 8.49 -11.64
C ASP A 62 0.84 8.28 -10.36
N GLU A 63 0.69 9.35 -9.60
CA GLU A 63 -0.09 9.40 -8.37
C GLU A 63 -1.57 9.04 -8.59
N THR A 64 -2.15 9.46 -9.71
CA THR A 64 -3.55 9.16 -10.02
C THR A 64 -3.74 7.67 -10.25
N ALA A 65 -2.85 7.04 -11.04
CA ALA A 65 -2.89 5.61 -11.29
C ALA A 65 -2.66 4.80 -10.00
N PHE A 66 -1.75 5.23 -9.13
CA PHE A 66 -1.53 4.61 -7.83
C PHE A 66 -2.81 4.58 -6.97
N TRP A 67 -3.45 5.73 -6.76
CA TRP A 67 -4.67 5.80 -5.96
C TRP A 67 -5.86 5.11 -6.63
N ALA A 68 -5.95 5.11 -7.96
CA ALA A 68 -6.94 4.34 -8.68
C ALA A 68 -6.80 2.83 -8.41
N GLY A 69 -5.58 2.30 -8.38
CA GLY A 69 -5.31 0.91 -8.03
C GLY A 69 -5.71 0.55 -6.59
N ILE A 70 -5.47 1.45 -5.63
CA ILE A 70 -5.94 1.27 -4.24
C ILE A 70 -7.47 1.28 -4.16
N ASN A 71 -8.13 2.18 -4.89
CA ASN A 71 -9.59 2.25 -4.91
C ASN A 71 -10.21 1.00 -5.56
N GLU A 72 -9.66 0.53 -6.67
CA GLU A 72 -10.08 -0.71 -7.33
C GLU A 72 -9.93 -1.92 -6.40
N PHE A 73 -8.82 -1.99 -5.67
CA PHE A 73 -8.61 -3.04 -4.67
C PHE A 73 -9.68 -2.99 -3.56
N ASN A 74 -9.97 -1.80 -3.02
CA ASN A 74 -10.97 -1.61 -1.96
C ASN A 74 -12.37 -2.00 -2.43
N GLN A 75 -12.74 -1.66 -3.66
CA GLN A 75 -14.03 -2.02 -4.25
C GLN A 75 -14.17 -3.54 -4.41
N ARG A 76 -13.10 -4.24 -4.80
CA ARG A 76 -13.09 -5.70 -4.93
C ARG A 76 -13.02 -6.43 -3.60
N ASN A 77 -12.51 -5.77 -2.55
CA ASN A 77 -12.24 -6.36 -1.24
C ASN A 77 -12.84 -5.50 -0.11
N PRO A 78 -14.17 -5.35 -0.02
CA PRO A 78 -14.80 -4.43 0.92
C PRO A 78 -14.52 -4.74 2.40
N ASN A 79 -14.20 -5.99 2.73
CA ASN A 79 -13.87 -6.42 4.09
C ASN A 79 -12.37 -6.27 4.43
N MET A 80 -11.54 -5.86 3.47
CA MET A 80 -10.08 -5.77 3.62
C MET A 80 -9.56 -4.47 2.98
N GLN A 81 -10.25 -3.36 3.21
CA GLN A 81 -9.89 -2.08 2.59
C GLN A 81 -8.55 -1.55 3.10
N LEU A 82 -7.80 -0.94 2.20
CA LEU A 82 -6.51 -0.27 2.41
C LEU A 82 -6.67 1.24 2.65
N SER A 83 -7.84 1.66 3.15
CA SER A 83 -8.20 3.07 3.35
C SER A 83 -7.30 3.79 4.36
N HIS A 84 -6.57 3.06 5.21
CA HIS A 84 -5.59 3.62 6.13
C HIS A 84 -4.37 4.21 5.40
N TYR A 85 -3.99 3.74 4.21
CA TYR A 85 -2.89 4.34 3.45
C TYR A 85 -3.15 5.79 3.08
N ARG A 86 -4.39 6.12 2.68
CA ARG A 86 -4.77 7.50 2.37
C ARG A 86 -4.68 8.39 3.61
N LYS A 87 -5.15 7.89 4.76
CA LYS A 87 -5.04 8.61 6.03
C LYS A 87 -3.58 8.84 6.44
N THR A 88 -2.74 7.82 6.33
CA THR A 88 -1.29 7.92 6.63
C THR A 88 -0.61 8.94 5.72
N PHE A 89 -0.94 8.93 4.43
CA PHE A 89 -0.44 9.91 3.47
C PHE A 89 -0.81 11.34 3.88
N GLU A 90 -2.10 11.60 4.13
CA GLU A 90 -2.61 12.93 4.46
C GLU A 90 -2.03 13.45 5.78
N LEU A 91 -1.90 12.58 6.79
CA LEU A 91 -1.24 12.91 8.04
C LEU A 91 0.23 13.27 7.84
N ALA A 92 0.97 12.46 7.08
CA ALA A 92 2.38 12.73 6.80
C ALA A 92 2.55 14.03 6.00
N LEU A 93 1.67 14.30 5.03
CA LEU A 93 1.69 15.52 4.22
C LEU A 93 1.43 16.77 5.07
N PHE A 94 0.52 16.69 6.05
CA PHE A 94 0.23 17.79 6.96
C PHE A 94 1.39 18.08 7.94
N MET A 95 2.14 17.05 8.33
CA MET A 95 3.26 17.16 9.28
C MET A 95 4.61 17.51 8.62
N SER A 96 4.70 17.50 7.29
CA SER A 96 5.91 17.81 6.50
C SER A 96 5.94 19.29 6.09
#